data_AF-E3MLR8-F1
#
_entry.id   AF-E3MLR8-F1
#
_cell.length_a   1.000
_cell.length_b   1.000
_cell.length_c   1.000
_cell.angle_alpha   90.00
_cell.angle_beta   90.00
_cell.angle_gamma   90.00
#
_symmetry.space_group_name_H-M   'P 1'
#
loop_
_entity.id
_entity.type
_entity.pdbx_description
1 polymer ?
#
loop_
_entity_poly.entity_id
_entity_poly.type
_entity_poly.pdbx_seq_one_letter_code
_entity_poly.pdbx_strand_id
1 'polypeptide(L)'
;MECLSCTSCGMKVLLKSDERQVEKFFIQRRNLDIGFSVFAKEPIEEGMVIACLKGEICGEKHVNNNETVAEYPAFYNFLNSLLFL
;
A
#
# COMPACT_ATOMS: atom_id res chain seq x y z
N MET A 1 9.37 8.29 23.59
CA MET A 1 10.23 7.16 23.98
C MET A 1 10.36 6.27 22.76
N GLU A 2 11.56 6.10 22.22
CA GLU A 2 11.77 5.26 21.04
C GLU A 2 11.85 3.78 21.43
N CYS A 3 11.40 2.90 20.53
CA CYS A 3 11.39 1.46 20.74
C CYS A 3 12.80 0.88 20.65
N LEU A 4 13.34 0.39 21.78
CA LEU A 4 14.68 -0.20 21.89
C LEU A 4 14.81 -1.61 21.27
N SER A 5 13.71 -2.19 20.79
CA SER A 5 13.73 -3.54 20.20
C SER A 5 14.57 -3.58 18.93
N CYS A 6 15.32 -4.66 18.73
CA CYS A 6 16.12 -4.89 17.52
C CYS A 6 15.25 -4.92 16.25
N THR A 7 15.89 -4.75 15.09
CA THR A 7 15.22 -4.75 13.79
C THR A 7 14.50 -6.07 13.49
N SER A 8 14.92 -7.21 14.08
CA SER A 8 14.24 -8.51 13.91
C SER A 8 12.91 -8.64 14.67
N CYS A 9 12.52 -7.67 15.49
CA CYS A 9 11.27 -7.71 16.25
C CYS A 9 10.04 -7.94 15.35
N GLY A 10 9.21 -8.94 15.70
CA GLY A 10 7.98 -9.28 14.98
C GLY A 10 6.93 -8.16 14.98
N MET A 11 7.04 -7.20 15.90
CA MET A 11 6.17 -6.01 15.93
C MET A 11 6.57 -4.95 14.88
N LYS A 12 7.66 -5.16 14.13
CA LYS A 12 8.18 -4.23 13.11
C LYS A 12 7.95 -4.71 11.67
N VAL A 13 7.02 -5.64 11.44
CA VAL A 13 6.78 -6.24 10.11
C VAL A 13 6.43 -5.19 9.04
N LEU A 14 5.58 -4.21 9.35
CA LEU A 14 5.23 -3.13 8.41
C LEU A 14 6.40 -2.20 8.07
N LEU A 15 7.41 -2.10 8.94
CA LEU A 15 8.61 -1.30 8.65
C LEU A 15 9.53 -2.00 7.65
N LYS A 16 9.36 -3.31 7.44
CA LYS A 16 10.15 -4.13 6.50
C LYS A 16 9.39 -4.46 5.23
N SER A 17 8.07 -4.21 5.18
CA SER A 17 7.22 -4.70 4.10
C SER A 17 7.55 -4.04 2.76
N ASP A 18 8.12 -2.84 2.75
CA ASP A 18 8.48 -2.15 1.51
C ASP A 18 9.72 -2.73 0.80
N GLU A 19 10.46 -3.62 1.45
CA GLU A 19 11.62 -4.24 0.83
C GLU A 19 11.19 -5.19 -0.29
N ARG A 20 11.81 -5.01 -1.48
CA ARG A 20 11.74 -5.93 -2.62
C ARG A 20 10.35 -6.11 -3.24
N GLN A 21 9.49 -5.08 -3.18
CA GLN A 21 8.18 -5.09 -3.83
C GLN A 21 8.23 -5.42 -5.33
N VAL A 22 9.24 -4.90 -6.05
CA VAL A 22 9.45 -5.17 -7.49
C VAL A 22 9.76 -6.64 -7.76
N GLU A 23 10.34 -7.37 -6.79
CA GLU A 23 10.62 -8.80 -6.91
C GLU A 23 9.36 -9.64 -6.70
N LYS A 24 8.39 -9.16 -5.92
CA LYS A 24 7.17 -9.88 -5.52
C LYS A 24 5.96 -9.61 -6.42
N PHE A 25 5.89 -8.42 -7.01
CA PHE A 25 4.74 -7.98 -7.78
C PHE A 25 5.11 -7.52 -9.20
N PHE A 26 4.13 -7.53 -10.10
CA PHE A 26 4.22 -6.88 -11.40
C PHE A 26 2.97 -6.07 -11.70
N ILE A 27 3.12 -5.06 -12.55
CA ILE A 27 2.04 -4.19 -12.99
C ILE A 27 1.71 -4.56 -14.44
N GLN A 28 0.43 -4.76 -14.72
CA GLN A 28 -0.05 -5.04 -16.07
C GLN A 28 -1.30 -4.23 -16.37
N ARG A 29 -1.40 -3.70 -17.59
CA ARG A 29 -2.63 -3.09 -18.08
C ARG A 29 -3.68 -4.17 -18.33
N ARG A 30 -4.85 -4.07 -17.72
CA ARG A 30 -5.96 -5.01 -17.97
C ARG A 30 -6.63 -4.71 -19.31
N ASN A 31 -7.17 -3.51 -19.47
CA ASN A 31 -7.75 -3.00 -20.71
C ASN A 31 -7.79 -1.46 -20.69
N LEU A 32 -8.41 -0.85 -21.71
CA LEU A 32 -8.52 0.61 -21.81
C LEU A 32 -9.42 1.20 -20.71
N ASP A 33 -10.43 0.46 -20.27
CA ASP A 33 -11.50 0.96 -19.37
C ASP A 33 -11.14 0.84 -17.87
N ILE A 34 -10.35 -0.17 -17.51
CA ILE A 34 -9.98 -0.50 -16.12
C ILE A 34 -8.57 0.04 -15.77
N GLY A 35 -7.72 0.28 -16.78
CA GLY A 35 -6.36 0.76 -16.56
C GLY A 35 -5.39 -0.34 -16.11
N PHE A 36 -4.60 -0.05 -15.07
CA PHE A 36 -3.53 -0.92 -14.58
C PHE A 36 -3.94 -1.70 -13.32
N SER A 37 -3.33 -2.86 -13.13
CA SER A 37 -3.49 -3.65 -11.92
C SER A 37 -2.16 -4.24 -11.47
N VAL A 38 -2.06 -4.49 -10.18
CA VAL A 38 -0.92 -5.14 -9.53
C VAL A 38 -1.24 -6.62 -9.36
N PHE A 39 -0.30 -7.48 -9.71
CA PHE A 39 -0.41 -8.93 -9.61
C PHE A 39 0.78 -9.48 -8.83
N ALA A 40 0.53 -10.52 -8.03
CA ALA A 40 1.60 -11.25 -7.35
C ALA A 40 2.30 -12.19 -8.34
N LYS A 41 3.63 -12.25 -8.27
CA LYS A 41 4.44 -13.21 -9.06
C LYS A 41 4.40 -14.62 -8.46
N GLU A 42 4.12 -14.71 -7.17
CA GLU A 42 4.04 -15.94 -6.39
C GLU A 42 2.74 -15.96 -5.57
N PRO A 43 2.26 -17.15 -5.16
CA PRO A 43 1.12 -17.25 -4.24
C PRO A 43 1.37 -16.46 -2.95
N ILE A 44 0.32 -15.78 -2.46
CA ILE A 44 0.36 -15.04 -1.20
C ILE A 44 -0.40 -15.85 -0.15
N GLU A 45 0.25 -16.14 0.98
CA GLU A 45 -0.40 -16.80 2.11
C GLU A 45 -1.32 -15.83 2.86
N GLU A 46 -2.39 -16.36 3.43
CA GLU A 46 -3.32 -15.60 4.25
C GLU A 46 -2.60 -14.95 5.44
N GLY A 47 -2.90 -13.67 5.71
CA GLY A 47 -2.25 -12.89 6.77
C GLY A 47 -0.87 -12.33 6.42
N MET A 48 -0.35 -12.55 5.21
CA MET A 48 0.88 -11.89 4.76
C MET A 48 0.65 -10.39 4.49
N VAL A 49 1.62 -9.59 4.92
CA VAL A 49 1.67 -8.17 4.56
C VAL A 49 2.13 -8.02 3.12
N ILE A 50 1.29 -7.36 2.31
CA ILE A 50 1.53 -7.15 0.87
C ILE A 50 2.42 -5.93 0.66
N ALA A 51 1.91 -4.73 0.98
CA ALA A 51 2.61 -3.47 0.80
C ALA A 51 1.94 -2.37 1.64
N CYS A 52 2.68 -1.28 1.89
CA CYS A 52 2.11 -0.05 2.42
C CYS A 52 1.60 0.81 1.26
N LEU A 53 0.39 1.37 1.40
CA LEU A 53 -0.05 2.39 0.46
C LEU A 53 0.70 3.70 0.75
N LYS A 54 1.58 4.07 -0.16
CA LYS A 54 2.35 5.32 -0.07
C LYS A 54 1.69 6.39 -0.92
N GLY A 55 1.46 7.55 -0.32
CA GLY A 55 0.92 8.73 -0.97
C GLY A 55 1.13 9.95 -0.08
N GLU A 56 0.74 11.11 -0.59
CA GLU A 56 0.71 12.33 0.20
C GLU A 56 -0.53 12.34 1.11
N ILE A 57 -0.34 12.68 2.38
CA ILE A 57 -1.45 12.85 3.33
C ILE A 57 -2.04 14.23 3.12
N CYS A 58 -3.23 14.29 2.50
CA CYS A 58 -3.92 15.53 2.17
C CYS A 58 -5.18 15.73 3.01
N GLY A 59 -5.47 16.98 3.36
CA GLY A 59 -6.78 17.34 3.91
C GLY A 59 -7.88 17.26 2.85
N GLU A 60 -9.11 16.99 3.27
CA GLU A 60 -10.28 16.79 2.37
C GLU A 60 -10.45 17.90 1.32
N LYS A 61 -10.21 19.16 1.70
CA LYS A 61 -10.28 20.31 0.79
C LYS A 61 -9.25 20.26 -0.35
N HIS A 62 -8.09 19.66 -0.14
CA HIS A 62 -7.06 19.50 -1.18
C HIS A 62 -7.41 18.40 -2.17
N VAL A 63 -8.05 17.32 -1.71
CA VAL A 63 -8.50 16.22 -2.57
C VAL A 63 -9.55 16.70 -3.57
N ASN A 64 -10.49 17.53 -3.13
CA ASN A 64 -11.60 17.99 -3.97
C ASN A 64 -11.22 19.07 -5.01
N ASN A 65 -10.03 19.66 -4.92
CA ASN A 65 -9.60 20.76 -5.78
C ASN A 65 -8.56 20.34 -6.84
N ASN A 66 -8.16 19.06 -6.87
CA ASN A 66 -7.16 18.55 -7.80
C ASN A 66 -7.70 17.29 -8.48
N GLU A 67 -8.00 17.38 -9.77
CA GLU A 67 -8.60 16.30 -10.57
C GLU A 67 -7.73 15.03 -10.57
N THR A 68 -6.41 15.15 -10.67
CA THR A 68 -5.49 14.00 -10.61
C THR A 68 -5.51 13.31 -9.24
N VAL A 69 -5.64 14.07 -8.16
CA VAL A 69 -5.73 13.52 -6.80
C VAL A 69 -7.10 12.87 -6.56
N ALA A 70 -8.16 13.44 -7.13
CA ALA A 70 -9.52 12.91 -7.06
C ALA A 70 -9.70 11.58 -7.82
N GLU A 71 -8.81 11.25 -8.77
CA GLU A 71 -8.80 9.94 -9.46
C GLU A 71 -8.24 8.80 -8.59
N TYR A 72 -7.37 9.11 -7.62
CA TYR A 72 -6.73 8.11 -6.75
C TYR A 72 -6.93 8.41 -5.26
N PRO A 73 -8.19 8.62 -4.78
CA PRO A 73 -8.43 8.91 -3.39
C PRO A 73 -8.31 7.62 -2.58
N ALA A 74 -7.43 7.64 -1.58
CA ALA A 74 -7.42 6.63 -0.54
C ALA A 74 -7.85 7.28 0.77
N PHE A 75 -9.07 6.99 1.20
CA PHE A 75 -9.60 7.54 2.45
C PHE A 75 -9.03 6.77 3.63
N TYR A 76 -8.24 7.46 4.44
CA TYR A 76 -7.72 6.92 5.68
C TYR A 76 -8.84 6.85 6.72
N ASN A 77 -9.47 5.69 6.86
CA ASN A 77 -10.22 5.34 8.05
C ASN A 77 -9.30 4.53 8.96
N PHE A 78 -9.29 4.80 10.27
CA PHE A 78 -8.38 4.23 11.28
C PHE A 78 -8.32 2.68 11.33
N LEU A 79 -9.15 1.99 10.55
CA LEU A 79 -9.25 0.53 10.42
C LEU A 79 -8.70 -0.04 9.09
N ASN A 80 -8.50 0.77 8.05
CA ASN A 80 -8.35 0.26 6.66
C ASN A 80 -7.02 0.62 5.97
N SER A 81 -5.99 1.02 6.71
CA SER A 81 -4.68 1.39 6.11
C SER A 81 -3.85 0.19 5.64
N LEU A 82 -4.39 -1.03 5.77
CA LEU A 82 -3.69 -2.28 5.52
C LEU A 82 -4.42 -3.03 4.42
N LEU A 83 -3.74 -3.24 3.29
CA LEU A 83 -4.20 -4.17 2.27
C LEU A 83 -3.90 -5.58 2.78
N PHE A 84 -4.89 -6.20 3.40
CA PHE A 84 -4.90 -7.64 3.68
C PHE A 84 -5.76 -8.33 2.61
N LEU A 85 -5.27 -9.45 2.09
CA LEU A 85 -6.10 -10.38 1.30
C LEU A 85 -6.95 -11.23 2.23
#